data_AF-A0A9D6VYI4-F1
#
_entry.id   AF-A0A9D6VYI4-F1
#
_cell.length_a   1.000
_cell.length_b   1.000
_cell.length_c   1.000
_cell.angle_alpha   90.00
_cell.angle_beta   90.00
_cell.angle_gamma   90.00
#
_symmetry.space_group_name_H-M   'P 1'
#
loop_
_entity.id
_entity.type
_entity.pdbx_description
1 polymer ?
#
loop_
_entity_poly.entity_id
_entity_poly.type
_entity_poly.pdbx_seq_one_letter_code
_entity_poly.pdbx_strand_id
1 'polypeptide(L)'
;MLGPLPGWVVSNEESVEREAQPYRSMTPEERGHVLAAACRAAARLLAVRDDREQVLAYEDPLPVSSQRALERLRATATRRRNGAP
;
A
#
# COMPACT_ATOMS: atom_id res chain seq x y z
N MET A 1 19.79 12.16 -28.93
CA MET A 1 18.86 13.25 -28.52
C MET A 1 17.46 12.72 -28.68
N LEU A 2 16.69 12.62 -27.58
CA LEU A 2 15.26 12.29 -27.66
C LEU A 2 14.54 13.48 -28.29
N GLY A 3 13.67 13.24 -29.28
CA GLY A 3 12.88 14.28 -29.94
C GLY A 3 11.87 14.94 -28.99
N PRO A 4 11.16 15.99 -29.44
CA PRO A 4 10.13 16.64 -28.63
C PRO A 4 9.05 15.63 -28.23
N LEU A 5 8.66 15.67 -26.96
CA LEU A 5 7.58 14.83 -26.45
C LEU A 5 6.26 15.22 -27.13
N PRO A 6 5.38 14.25 -27.43
CA PRO A 6 4.06 14.55 -27.97
C PRO A 6 3.27 15.49 -27.04
N GLY A 7 2.47 16.40 -27.60
CA GLY A 7 1.74 17.44 -26.84
C GLY A 7 0.66 16.94 -25.86
N TRP A 8 0.42 15.64 -25.80
CA TRP A 8 -0.43 15.01 -24.79
C TRP A 8 0.34 14.54 -23.55
N VAL A 9 1.67 14.61 -23.57
CA VAL A 9 2.52 14.26 -22.43
C VAL A 9 2.48 15.41 -21.42
N VAL A 10 1.92 15.12 -20.25
CA VAL A 10 1.94 16.00 -19.08
C VAL A 10 3.15 15.68 -18.19
N SER A 11 3.42 16.52 -17.19
CA SER A 11 4.45 16.21 -16.19
C SER A 11 4.09 14.94 -15.41
N ASN A 12 5.09 14.28 -14.83
CA ASN A 12 4.85 13.13 -13.94
C ASN A 12 3.91 13.49 -12.78
N GLU A 13 4.09 14.69 -12.21
CA GLU A 13 3.24 15.18 -11.13
C GLU A 13 1.78 15.32 -11.58
N GLU A 14 1.54 15.94 -12.74
CA GLU A 14 0.19 16.10 -13.29
C GLU A 14 -0.44 14.75 -13.69
N SER A 15 0.37 13.81 -14.19
CA SER A 15 -0.10 12.45 -14.50
C SER A 15 -0.61 11.75 -13.24
N VAL A 16 0.19 11.79 -12.17
CA VAL A 16 -0.18 11.19 -10.87
C VAL A 16 -1.41 11.88 -10.30
N GLU A 17 -1.49 13.21 -10.39
CA GLU A 17 -2.62 14.00 -9.92
C GLU A 17 -3.93 13.60 -10.63
N ARG A 18 -3.89 13.52 -11.95
CA ARG A 18 -5.05 13.12 -12.77
C ARG A 18 -5.50 11.71 -12.47
N GLU A 19 -4.56 10.78 -12.32
CA GLU A 19 -4.86 9.39 -11.96
C GLU A 19 -5.44 9.29 -10.55
N ALA A 20 -4.92 10.06 -9.59
CA ALA A 20 -5.35 10.02 -8.20
C ALA A 20 -6.73 10.67 -7.96
N GLN A 21 -7.12 11.62 -8.80
CA GLN A 21 -8.28 12.48 -8.58
C GLN A 21 -9.59 11.73 -8.30
N PRO A 22 -9.96 10.66 -9.04
CA PRO A 22 -11.20 9.93 -8.80
C PRO A 22 -11.27 9.26 -7.41
N TYR A 23 -10.11 8.93 -6.82
CA TYR A 23 -10.04 8.22 -5.54
C TYR A 23 -10.13 9.16 -4.33
N ARG A 24 -9.83 10.46 -4.51
CA ARG A 24 -9.82 11.44 -3.40
C ARG A 24 -11.21 11.70 -2.84
N SER A 25 -12.21 11.75 -3.73
CA SER A 25 -13.60 11.99 -3.36
C SER A 25 -14.36 10.73 -2.94
N MET A 26 -13.73 9.55 -2.99
CA MET A 26 -14.43 8.30 -2.67
C MET A 26 -14.83 8.22 -1.21
N THR A 27 -16.08 7.81 -0.96
CA THR A 27 -16.55 7.46 0.38
C THR A 27 -15.86 6.20 0.89
N PRO A 28 -15.88 5.93 2.21
CA PRO A 28 -15.37 4.67 2.76
C PRO A 28 -15.97 3.43 2.11
N GLU A 29 -17.27 3.44 1.78
CA GLU A 29 -17.98 2.34 1.15
C GLU A 29 -17.47 2.09 -0.27
N GLU A 30 -17.31 3.15 -1.07
CA GLU A 30 -16.76 3.06 -2.43
C GLU A 30 -15.33 2.50 -2.42
N ARG A 31 -14.50 2.97 -1.48
CA ARG A 31 -13.15 2.42 -1.27
C ARG A 31 -13.21 0.94 -0.90
N GLY A 32 -14.16 0.54 -0.05
CA GLY A 32 -14.39 -0.85 0.32
C GLY A 32 -14.72 -1.73 -0.89
N HIS A 33 -15.55 -1.23 -1.81
CA HIS A 33 -15.86 -1.95 -3.05
C HIS A 33 -14.64 -2.13 -3.96
N VAL A 34 -13.83 -1.09 -4.13
CA VAL A 34 -12.58 -1.14 -4.92
C VAL A 34 -11.61 -2.15 -4.30
N LEU A 35 -11.41 -2.09 -2.98
CA LEU A 35 -10.55 -3.03 -2.25
C LEU A 35 -11.02 -4.47 -2.42
N ALA A 36 -12.32 -4.72 -2.26
CA ALA A 36 -12.88 -6.06 -2.43
C ALA A 36 -12.69 -6.59 -3.86
N ALA A 37 -12.82 -5.71 -4.88
CA ALA A 37 -12.53 -6.08 -6.27
C ALA A 37 -11.06 -6.43 -6.48
N ALA A 38 -10.14 -5.63 -5.93
CA ALA A 38 -8.70 -5.89 -5.98
C ALA A 38 -8.33 -7.22 -5.32
N CYS A 39 -8.86 -7.51 -4.12
CA CYS A 39 -8.65 -8.78 -3.42
C CYS A 39 -9.13 -9.99 -4.24
N ARG A 40 -10.32 -9.89 -4.87
CA ARG A 40 -10.83 -10.98 -5.73
C ARG A 40 -9.95 -11.19 -6.96
N ALA A 41 -9.46 -10.12 -7.57
CA ALA A 41 -8.55 -10.22 -8.72
C ALA A 41 -7.23 -10.88 -8.31
N ALA A 42 -6.63 -10.44 -7.20
CA ALA A 42 -5.42 -11.02 -6.65
C ALA A 42 -5.60 -12.52 -6.33
N ALA A 43 -6.72 -12.92 -5.73
CA ALA A 43 -7.01 -14.32 -5.44
C ALA A 43 -7.11 -15.17 -6.71
N ARG A 44 -7.72 -14.64 -7.78
CA ARG A 44 -7.79 -15.33 -9.09
C ARG A 44 -6.42 -15.48 -9.72
N LEU A 45 -5.58 -14.45 -9.66
CA LEU A 45 -4.21 -14.51 -10.15
C LEU A 45 -3.40 -15.54 -9.37
N LEU A 46 -3.49 -15.53 -8.05
CA LEU A 46 -2.78 -16.47 -7.17
C LEU A 46 -3.20 -17.93 -7.44
N ALA A 47 -4.45 -18.18 -7.83
CA ALA A 47 -4.96 -19.51 -8.10
C ALA A 47 -4.32 -20.19 -9.33
N VAL A 48 -3.78 -19.41 -10.27
CA VAL A 48 -3.18 -19.92 -11.53
C VAL A 48 -1.66 -19.82 -11.54
N ARG A 49 -1.03 -19.42 -10.43
CA ARG A 49 0.42 -19.28 -10.32
C ARG A 49 1.09 -20.58 -9.87
N ASP A 50 2.20 -20.91 -10.53
CA ASP A 50 3.03 -22.08 -10.17
C ASP A 50 3.77 -21.90 -8.84
N ASP A 51 4.07 -20.65 -8.44
CA ASP A 51 4.80 -20.27 -7.23
C ASP A 51 3.88 -19.84 -6.07
N ARG A 52 2.61 -20.24 -6.10
CA ARG A 52 1.58 -19.80 -5.14
C ARG A 52 2.02 -19.91 -3.67
N GLU A 53 2.63 -21.03 -3.28
CA GLU A 53 3.06 -21.25 -1.90
C GLU A 53 4.15 -20.27 -1.48
N GLN A 54 5.08 -19.97 -2.39
CA GLN A 54 6.14 -18.99 -2.13
C GLN A 54 5.57 -17.58 -1.97
N VAL A 55 4.62 -17.19 -2.82
CA VAL A 55 3.96 -15.87 -2.72
C VAL A 55 3.19 -15.74 -1.41
N LEU A 56 2.49 -16.80 -0.98
CA LEU A 56 1.76 -16.81 0.30
C LEU A 56 2.68 -16.80 1.51
N ALA A 57 3.86 -17.41 1.41
CA ALA A 57 4.85 -17.44 2.47
C ALA A 57 5.72 -16.18 2.53
N TYR A 58 5.61 -15.28 1.54
CA TYR A 58 6.39 -14.06 1.51
C TYR A 58 5.96 -13.09 2.61
N GLU A 59 6.88 -12.80 3.53
CA GLU A 59 6.74 -11.73 4.51
C GLU A 59 7.51 -10.51 4.03
N ASP A 60 6.82 -9.39 3.82
CA ASP A 60 7.46 -8.14 3.43
C ASP A 60 8.40 -7.68 4.56
N PRO A 61 9.71 -7.53 4.30
CA PRO A 61 10.64 -7.11 5.33
C PRO A 61 10.28 -5.73 5.86
N LEU A 62 9.95 -5.65 7.15
CA LEU A 62 9.66 -4.38 7.79
C LEU A 62 10.88 -3.45 7.72
N PRO A 63 10.72 -2.20 7.24
CA PRO A 63 11.78 -1.21 7.30
C PRO A 63 12.30 -1.02 8.73
N VAL A 64 13.61 -0.79 8.89
CA VAL A 64 14.24 -0.55 10.20
C VAL A 64 13.55 0.57 10.98
N SER A 65 13.07 1.61 10.29
CA SER A 65 12.30 2.70 10.87
C SER A 65 11.00 2.22 11.52
N SER A 66 10.26 1.33 10.86
CA SER A 66 9.02 0.73 11.35
C SER A 66 9.28 -0.17 12.56
N GLN A 67 10.35 -0.97 12.52
CA GLN A 67 10.76 -1.81 13.65
C GLN A 67 11.03 -0.96 14.91
N ARG A 68 11.84 0.11 14.76
CA ARG A 68 12.13 1.06 15.85
C ARG A 68 10.88 1.77 16.37
N ALA A 69 9.95 2.13 15.48
CA ALA A 69 8.69 2.73 15.88
C ALA A 69 7.84 1.76 16.73
N LEU A 70 7.78 0.50 16.31
CA LEU A 70 7.08 -0.56 17.05
C LEU A 70 7.70 -0.81 18.43
N GLU A 71 9.03 -0.83 18.53
CA GLU A 71 9.75 -0.96 19.81
C GLU A 71 9.38 0.18 20.78
N ARG A 72 9.36 1.44 20.31
CA ARG A 72 8.95 2.59 21.12
C ARG A 72 7.50 2.49 21.59
N LEU A 73 6.60 2.05 20.71
CA LEU A 73 5.19 1.84 21.04
C LEU A 73 5.03 0.76 22.12
N ARG A 74 5.72 -0.37 21.97
CA ARG A 74 5.73 -1.47 22.95
C ARG A 74 6.27 -1.01 24.31
N ALA A 75 7.39 -0.30 24.34
CA ALA A 75 7.96 0.24 25.59
C ALA A 75 6.98 1.19 26.29
N THR A 76 6.27 2.03 25.53
CA THR A 76 5.26 2.95 26.07
C THR A 76 4.05 2.20 26.62
N ALA A 77 3.54 1.20 25.90
CA ALA A 77 2.42 0.37 26.36
C ALA A 77 2.77 -0.45 27.60
N THR A 78 4.01 -0.93 27.73
CA THR A 78 4.49 -1.64 28.92
C THR A 78 4.61 -0.70 30.12
N ARG A 79 5.17 0.51 29.95
CA ARG A 79 5.22 1.53 31.02
C ARG A 79 3.83 1.88 31.54
N ARG A 80 2.88 2.14 30.63
CA ARG A 80 1.48 2.43 30.96
C ARG A 80 0.79 1.29 31.71
N ARG A 81 1.06 0.03 31.34
CA ARG A 81 0.49 -1.15 32.02
C ARG A 81 1.09 -1.38 33.41
N ASN A 82 2.37 -1.07 33.59
CA ASN A 82 3.09 -1.34 34.83
C ASN A 82 3.04 -0.17 35.84
N GLY A 83 2.25 0.87 35.57
CA GLY A 83 1.98 1.94 36.52
C GLY A 83 3.21 2.77 36.95
N ALA A 84 4.29 2.75 36.17
CA ALA A 84 5.41 3.67 36.39
C ALA A 84 5.05 5.04 35.78
N PRO A 85 5.40 6.17 36.43
CA PRO A 85 5.07 7.51 35.95
C PRO A 85 5.53 7.77 34.50
#